data_AF-A0A7C3T1G8-F1
#
_entry.id   AF-A0A7C3T1G8-F1
#
_cell.length_a   1.000
_cell.length_b   1.000
_cell.length_c   1.000
_cell.angle_alpha   90.00
_cell.angle_beta   90.00
_cell.angle_gamma   90.00
#
_symmetry.space_group_name_H-M   'P 1'
#
loop_
_entity.id
_entity.type
_entity.pdbx_description
1 polymer ?
#
loop_
_entity_poly.entity_id
_entity_poly.type
_entity_poly.pdbx_seq_one_letter_code
_entity_poly.pdbx_strand_id
1 'polypeptide(L)'
;MEAIEEEVKSCERSAGKHKSFFAKKLEHYLAEQGIDIPEEIIDLLDTPFDQFTPGHAALYEEKVKGQALAFIFTDNLIEIYHQLGADRAGWEAAVHFLPDTPMKVIALGALSRIDELEKIPEPEELDPCLGGAEALEGMTPQDRKFNVRRYGADEDKGKKEGRRVFSRR
;
A
#
# COMPACT_ATOMS: atom_id res chain seq x y z
N MET A 1 -14.55 19.21 -16.19
CA MET A 1 -13.18 19.61 -15.82
C MET A 1 -13.12 20.83 -14.87
N GLU A 2 -14.20 21.60 -14.65
CA GLU A 2 -14.14 22.84 -13.86
C GLU A 2 -14.23 22.68 -12.33
N ALA A 3 -14.78 21.58 -11.81
CA ALA A 3 -15.06 21.45 -10.37
C ALA A 3 -13.80 21.34 -9.48
N ILE A 4 -12.72 20.76 -10.01
CA ILE A 4 -11.48 20.53 -9.24
C ILE A 4 -10.62 21.80 -9.21
N GLU A 5 -10.59 22.57 -10.31
CA GLU A 5 -9.87 23.85 -10.35
C GLU A 5 -10.48 24.90 -9.41
N GLU A 6 -11.81 24.94 -9.27
CA GLU A 6 -12.47 25.84 -8.31
C GLU A 6 -12.22 25.42 -6.85
N GLU A 7 -12.24 24.12 -6.53
CA GLU A 7 -11.96 23.62 -5.17
C GLU A 7 -10.49 23.81 -4.77
N VAL A 8 -9.55 23.59 -5.71
CA VAL A 8 -8.12 23.83 -5.49
C VAL A 8 -7.85 25.33 -5.27
N LYS A 9 -8.55 26.20 -6.00
CA LYS A 9 -8.44 27.66 -5.88
C LYS A 9 -9.09 28.23 -4.61
N SER A 10 -10.14 27.58 -4.11
CA SER A 10 -10.77 27.94 -2.82
C SER A 10 -9.85 27.65 -1.61
N CYS A 11 -8.89 26.74 -1.76
CA CYS A 11 -7.92 26.41 -0.70
C CYS A 11 -6.81 27.47 -0.52
N GLU A 12 -6.68 28.47 -1.40
CA GLU A 12 -5.68 29.54 -1.30
C GLU A 12 -6.05 30.65 -0.29
N ARG A 13 -7.23 30.63 0.35
CA ARG A 13 -7.72 31.76 1.16
C ARG A 13 -8.19 31.39 2.56
N SER A 14 -7.27 31.06 3.46
CA SER A 14 -7.47 31.29 4.90
C SER A 14 -6.14 31.50 5.60
N ALA A 15 -5.98 32.66 6.24
CA ALA A 15 -4.78 33.09 6.98
C ALA A 15 -4.65 32.36 8.35
N GLY A 16 -4.54 31.03 8.30
CA GLY A 16 -3.97 30.15 9.31
C GLY A 16 -2.90 29.29 8.63
N LYS A 17 -2.15 28.46 9.36
CA LYS A 17 -1.22 27.48 8.75
C LYS A 17 -1.91 26.81 7.55
N HIS A 18 -1.40 27.02 6.34
CA HIS A 18 -2.00 26.47 5.13
C HIS A 18 -1.88 24.94 5.17
N LYS A 19 -2.99 24.25 5.49
CA LYS A 19 -3.10 22.80 5.37
C LYS A 19 -3.21 22.44 3.89
N SER A 20 -2.58 21.34 3.49
CA SER A 20 -2.65 20.85 2.13
C SER A 20 -4.06 20.35 1.80
N PHE A 21 -4.36 20.27 0.50
CA PHE A 21 -5.62 19.69 0.02
C PHE A 21 -5.87 18.30 0.63
N PHE A 22 -4.84 17.45 0.65
CA PHE A 22 -4.94 16.08 1.16
C PHE A 22 -5.17 16.04 2.66
N ALA A 23 -4.45 16.85 3.44
CA ALA A 23 -4.66 16.94 4.89
C ALA A 23 -6.07 17.40 5.23
N LYS A 24 -6.59 18.41 4.50
CA LYS A 24 -7.93 18.94 4.72
C LYS A 24 -9.03 17.93 4.36
N LYS A 25 -8.89 17.21 3.23
CA LYS A 25 -9.86 16.17 2.85
C LYS A 25 -9.81 14.98 3.80
N LEU A 26 -8.61 14.59 4.24
CA LEU A 26 -8.42 13.53 5.24
C LEU A 26 -9.07 13.91 6.59
N GLU A 27 -8.84 15.12 7.07
CA GLU A 27 -9.45 15.65 8.30
C GLU A 27 -10.98 15.66 8.22
N HIS A 28 -11.54 16.15 7.11
CA HIS A 28 -12.99 16.15 6.90
C HIS A 28 -13.57 14.72 6.89
N TYR A 29 -12.94 13.81 6.15
CA TYR A 29 -13.36 12.43 6.06
C TYR A 29 -13.36 11.73 7.43
N LEU A 30 -12.30 11.93 8.21
CA LEU A 30 -12.19 11.36 9.55
C LEU A 30 -13.25 11.93 10.51
N ALA A 31 -13.51 13.24 10.43
CA ALA A 31 -14.57 13.88 11.21
C ALA A 31 -15.96 13.32 10.86
N GLU A 32 -16.23 13.04 9.58
CA GLU A 32 -17.47 12.39 9.14
C GLU A 32 -17.61 10.95 9.68
N GLN A 33 -16.49 10.23 9.81
CA GLN A 33 -16.45 8.90 10.43
C GLN A 33 -16.51 8.95 11.98
N GLY A 34 -16.55 10.14 12.58
CA GLY A 34 -16.54 10.32 14.03
C GLY A 34 -15.18 9.98 14.68
N ILE A 35 -14.10 9.97 13.90
CA ILE A 35 -12.75 9.73 14.38
C ILE A 35 -12.06 11.07 14.62
N ASP A 36 -11.81 11.37 15.89
CA ASP A 36 -11.07 12.56 16.29
C ASP A 36 -9.57 12.26 16.29
N ILE A 37 -8.81 12.90 15.39
CA ILE A 37 -7.35 12.80 15.35
C ILE A 37 -6.76 14.11 15.86
N PRO A 38 -5.76 14.06 16.76
CA PRO A 38 -5.09 15.26 17.22
C PRO A 38 -4.57 16.10 16.05
N GLU A 39 -4.91 17.39 16.04
CA GLU A 39 -4.48 18.33 15.00
C GLU A 39 -2.95 18.33 14.83
N GLU A 40 -2.21 18.06 15.90
CA GLU A 40 -0.74 17.93 15.88
C GLU A 40 -0.24 16.85 14.92
N ILE A 41 -0.99 15.75 14.76
CA ILE A 41 -0.65 14.68 13.82
C ILE A 41 -0.89 15.15 12.39
N ILE A 42 -2.02 15.82 12.12
CA ILE A 42 -2.34 16.34 10.79
C ILE A 42 -1.35 17.43 10.38
N ASP A 43 -1.02 18.35 11.29
CA ASP A 43 0.00 19.38 11.08
C ASP A 43 1.38 18.77 10.81
N LEU A 44 1.73 17.68 11.50
CA LEU A 44 2.97 16.95 11.27
C LEU A 44 3.03 16.36 9.85
N LEU A 45 1.90 15.88 9.32
CA LEU A 45 1.86 15.31 7.97
C LEU A 45 2.13 16.33 6.88
N ASP A 46 1.74 17.59 7.09
CA ASP A 46 2.01 18.70 6.16
C ASP A 46 3.35 19.40 6.39
N THR A 47 4.06 19.06 7.47
CA THR A 47 5.37 19.63 7.75
C THR A 47 6.43 19.00 6.82
N PRO A 48 7.25 19.80 6.12
CA PRO A 48 8.35 19.26 5.30
C PRO A 48 9.38 18.53 6.14
N PHE A 49 9.97 17.46 5.62
CA PHE A 49 11.00 16.71 6.35
C PHE A 49 12.22 17.57 6.73
N ASP A 50 12.57 18.57 5.92
CA ASP A 50 13.65 19.53 6.22
C ASP A 50 13.39 20.39 7.47
N GLN A 51 12.12 20.52 7.88
CA GLN A 51 11.70 21.30 9.04
C GLN A 51 11.39 20.42 10.26
N PHE A 52 11.70 19.12 10.19
CA PHE A 52 11.46 18.22 11.31
C PHE A 52 12.38 18.56 12.48
N THR A 53 11.75 18.92 13.60
CA THR A 53 12.45 18.93 14.88
C THR A 53 12.69 17.49 15.32
N PRO A 54 13.69 17.22 16.18
CA PRO A 54 13.91 15.88 16.72
C PRO A 54 12.68 15.32 17.47
N GLY A 55 11.81 16.18 18.02
CA GLY A 55 10.53 15.77 18.59
C GLY A 55 9.51 15.33 17.53
N HIS A 56 9.42 16.06 16.41
CA HIS A 56 8.57 15.69 15.28
C HIS A 56 9.00 14.37 14.63
N ALA A 57 10.31 14.15 14.50
CA ALA A 57 10.85 12.90 13.98
C ALA A 57 10.49 11.70 14.86
N ALA A 58 10.61 11.83 16.20
CA ALA A 58 10.21 10.80 17.14
C ALA A 58 8.70 10.50 17.07
N LEU A 59 7.86 11.53 16.98
CA LEU A 59 6.41 11.36 16.82
C LEU A 59 6.07 10.69 15.48
N TYR A 60 6.72 11.09 14.40
CA TYR A 60 6.53 10.48 13.08
C TYR A 60 6.93 9.00 13.08
N GLU A 61 8.06 8.64 13.69
CA GLU A 61 8.50 7.25 13.77
C GLU A 61 7.62 6.41 14.69
N GLU A 62 7.28 6.89 15.88
CA GLU A 62 6.49 6.14 16.86
C GLU A 62 5.03 6.00 16.42
N LYS A 63 4.39 7.11 16.04
CA LYS A 63 2.96 7.14 15.73
C LYS A 63 2.71 6.81 14.28
N VAL A 64 3.33 7.54 13.35
CA VAL A 64 2.97 7.46 11.93
C VAL A 64 3.49 6.18 11.29
N LYS A 65 4.77 5.84 11.52
CA LYS A 65 5.35 4.57 11.06
C LYS A 65 5.03 3.42 12.00
N GLY A 66 5.18 3.61 13.31
CA GLY A 66 5.08 2.54 14.31
C GLY A 66 3.66 2.03 14.56
N GLN A 67 2.63 2.88 14.47
CA GLN A 67 1.24 2.48 14.67
C GLN A 67 0.46 2.24 13.37
N ALA A 68 1.16 2.11 12.23
CA ALA A 68 0.55 1.91 10.92
C ALA A 68 -0.46 3.01 10.50
N LEU A 69 -0.43 4.19 11.12
CA LEU A 69 -1.30 5.31 10.73
C LEU A 69 -1.09 5.72 9.27
N ALA A 70 0.15 5.62 8.76
CA ALA A 70 0.42 5.85 7.35
C ALA A 70 -0.41 4.96 6.41
N PHE A 71 -0.60 3.68 6.76
CA PHE A 71 -1.41 2.76 5.97
C PHE A 71 -2.89 3.12 6.06
N ILE A 72 -3.38 3.41 7.27
CA ILE A 72 -4.77 3.82 7.49
C ILE A 72 -5.10 5.10 6.71
N PHE A 73 -4.21 6.09 6.74
CA PHE A 73 -4.39 7.32 5.97
C PHE A 73 -4.31 7.09 4.47
N THR A 74 -3.48 6.14 4.02
CA THR A 74 -3.42 5.73 2.62
C THR A 74 -4.78 5.16 2.18
N ASP A 75 -5.33 4.21 2.93
CA ASP A 75 -6.64 3.61 2.63
C ASP A 75 -7.75 4.66 2.64
N ASN A 76 -7.75 5.57 3.62
CA ASN A 76 -8.73 6.67 3.66
C ASN A 76 -8.63 7.60 2.45
N LEU A 77 -7.41 7.90 1.97
CA LEU A 77 -7.24 8.69 0.75
C LEU A 77 -7.75 7.94 -0.50
N ILE A 78 -7.63 6.62 -0.56
CA ILE A 78 -8.19 5.82 -1.65
C ILE A 78 -9.72 5.90 -1.64
N GLU A 79 -10.36 5.78 -0.47
CA GLU A 79 -11.80 5.95 -0.35
C GLU A 79 -12.25 7.36 -0.78
N ILE A 80 -11.54 8.41 -0.34
CA ILE A 80 -11.81 9.79 -0.74
C ILE A 80 -11.68 9.96 -2.27
N TYR A 81 -10.67 9.34 -2.89
CA TYR A 81 -10.49 9.35 -4.35
C TYR A 81 -11.73 8.80 -5.08
N HIS A 82 -12.21 7.64 -4.64
CA HIS A 82 -13.38 7.00 -5.22
C HIS A 82 -14.66 7.81 -4.98
N GLN A 83 -14.84 8.39 -3.79
CA GLN A 83 -16.00 9.22 -3.46
C GLN A 83 -16.08 10.51 -4.28
N LEU A 84 -14.95 11.16 -4.53
CA LEU A 84 -14.89 12.37 -5.33
C LEU A 84 -15.05 12.09 -6.83
N GLY A 85 -14.88 10.84 -7.27
CA GLY A 85 -14.83 10.50 -8.69
C GLY A 85 -13.74 11.28 -9.43
N ALA A 86 -12.63 11.54 -8.74
CA ALA A 86 -11.59 12.43 -9.25
C ALA A 86 -10.77 11.77 -10.36
N ASP A 87 -10.34 12.56 -11.34
CA ASP A 87 -9.38 12.11 -12.34
C ASP A 87 -8.00 11.91 -11.72
N ARG A 88 -7.40 10.74 -11.98
CA ARG A 88 -6.04 10.39 -11.56
C ARG A 88 -5.01 11.48 -11.87
N ALA A 89 -5.06 12.04 -13.08
CA ALA A 89 -4.13 13.08 -13.50
C ALA A 89 -4.21 14.35 -12.63
N GLY A 90 -5.41 14.69 -12.13
CA GLY A 90 -5.59 15.82 -11.23
C GLY A 90 -4.99 15.56 -9.84
N TRP A 91 -5.14 14.33 -9.34
CA TRP A 91 -4.51 13.92 -8.08
C TRP A 91 -2.99 13.83 -8.19
N GLU A 92 -2.45 13.24 -9.25
CA GLU A 92 -1.02 13.22 -9.51
C GLU A 92 -0.44 14.64 -9.55
N ALA A 93 -1.09 15.55 -10.28
CA ALA A 93 -0.70 16.96 -10.30
C ALA A 93 -0.71 17.57 -8.89
N ALA A 94 -1.79 17.38 -8.11
CA ALA A 94 -1.89 17.88 -6.74
C ALA A 94 -0.80 17.33 -5.82
N VAL A 95 -0.43 16.05 -5.96
CA VAL A 95 0.67 15.44 -5.20
C VAL A 95 2.03 16.03 -5.59
N HIS A 96 2.23 16.34 -6.88
CA HIS A 96 3.47 16.98 -7.34
C HIS A 96 3.65 18.40 -6.79
N PHE A 97 2.56 19.12 -6.51
CA PHE A 97 2.61 20.44 -5.86
C PHE A 97 2.97 20.38 -4.37
N LEU A 98 2.86 19.22 -3.72
CA LEU A 98 3.27 19.09 -2.32
C LEU A 98 4.80 19.16 -2.17
N PRO A 99 5.31 19.85 -1.14
CA PRO A 99 6.71 19.72 -0.72
C PRO A 99 6.99 18.30 -0.22
N ASP A 100 8.26 17.97 0.04
CA ASP A 100 8.63 16.65 0.55
C ASP A 100 8.17 16.49 2.02
N THR A 101 6.94 16.02 2.18
CA THR A 101 6.23 15.88 3.45
C THR A 101 5.75 14.44 3.64
N PRO A 102 5.44 14.01 4.87
CA PRO A 102 4.77 12.73 5.10
C PRO A 102 3.46 12.58 4.31
N MET A 103 2.67 13.66 4.19
CA MET A 103 1.43 13.64 3.42
C MET A 103 1.69 13.30 1.95
N LYS A 104 2.77 13.82 1.36
CA LYS A 104 3.17 13.47 -0.01
C LYS A 104 3.47 11.98 -0.15
N VAL A 105 4.17 11.39 0.82
CA VAL A 105 4.48 9.95 0.82
C VAL A 105 3.19 9.11 0.88
N ILE A 106 2.26 9.49 1.75
CA ILE A 106 0.97 8.80 1.90
C ILE A 106 0.14 8.94 0.62
N ALA A 107 0.06 10.14 0.04
CA ALA A 107 -0.69 10.38 -1.19
C ALA A 107 -0.10 9.64 -2.41
N LEU A 108 1.22 9.56 -2.53
CA LEU A 108 1.89 8.73 -3.54
C LEU A 108 1.62 7.23 -3.32
N GLY A 109 1.59 6.79 -2.06
CA GLY A 109 1.20 5.42 -1.70
C GLY A 109 -0.22 5.10 -2.16
N ALA A 110 -1.17 6.02 -1.94
CA ALA A 110 -2.55 5.87 -2.34
C ALA A 110 -2.67 5.74 -3.87
N LEU A 111 -2.00 6.63 -4.62
CA LEU A 111 -1.98 6.56 -6.08
C LEU A 111 -1.37 5.25 -6.62
N SER A 112 -0.28 4.78 -6.02
CA SER A 112 0.34 3.50 -6.39
C SER A 112 -0.61 2.34 -6.15
N ARG A 113 -1.36 2.37 -5.05
CA ARG A 113 -2.32 1.32 -4.72
C ARG A 113 -3.57 1.35 -5.60
N ILE A 114 -4.06 2.53 -5.95
CA ILE A 114 -5.14 2.71 -6.93
C ILE A 114 -4.72 2.10 -8.28
N ASP A 115 -3.50 2.39 -8.73
CA ASP A 115 -2.95 1.83 -9.97
C ASP A 115 -2.86 0.30 -9.95
N GLU A 116 -2.48 -0.29 -8.81
CA GLU A 116 -2.51 -1.75 -8.62
C GLU A 116 -3.92 -2.32 -8.69
N LEU A 117 -4.91 -1.65 -8.08
CA LEU A 117 -6.31 -2.09 -8.06
C LEU A 117 -6.95 -1.99 -9.46
N GLU A 118 -6.65 -0.93 -10.21
CA GLU A 118 -7.13 -0.75 -11.60
C GLU A 118 -6.53 -1.77 -12.57
N LYS A 119 -5.37 -2.33 -12.26
CA LYS A 119 -4.71 -3.37 -13.08
C LYS A 119 -5.22 -4.79 -12.83
N ILE A 120 -6.06 -5.00 -11.82
CA ILE A 120 -6.68 -6.31 -11.58
C ILE A 120 -7.73 -6.50 -12.69
N PRO A 121 -7.55 -7.47 -13.61
CA PRO A 121 -8.55 -7.72 -14.64
C PRO A 121 -9.88 -8.07 -13.97
N GLU A 122 -10.97 -7.43 -14.41
CA GLU A 122 -12.32 -7.79 -13.99
C GLU A 122 -12.51 -9.31 -14.20
N PRO A 123 -13.15 -10.02 -13.27
CA PRO A 123 -13.33 -11.48 -13.36
C PRO A 123 -14.16 -11.92 -14.58
N GLU A 124 -14.67 -10.98 -15.38
CA GLU A 124 -15.40 -11.23 -16.62
C GLU A 124 -14.50 -11.65 -17.79
N GLU A 125 -13.17 -11.55 -17.65
CA GLU A 125 -12.19 -12.07 -18.62
C GLU A 125 -11.40 -13.29 -18.10
N LEU A 126 -11.88 -13.98 -17.06
CA LEU A 126 -11.45 -15.36 -16.83
C LEU A 126 -12.05 -16.24 -17.92
N ASP A 127 -11.28 -16.42 -18.99
CA ASP A 127 -11.49 -17.45 -19.99
C ASP A 127 -11.84 -18.78 -19.28
N PRO A 128 -13.08 -19.32 -19.41
CA PRO A 128 -13.47 -20.56 -18.74
C PRO A 128 -12.65 -21.78 -19.19
N CYS A 129 -11.73 -21.61 -20.14
CA CYS A 129 -10.83 -22.64 -20.62
C CYS A 129 -9.54 -22.85 -19.78
N LEU A 130 -9.27 -22.06 -18.74
CA LEU A 130 -8.22 -22.39 -17.75
C LEU A 130 -8.77 -23.24 -16.59
N GLY A 131 -9.24 -24.44 -16.94
CA GLY A 131 -9.16 -25.65 -16.13
C GLY A 131 -9.65 -25.61 -14.67
N GLY A 132 -10.91 -25.99 -14.48
CA GLY A 132 -11.26 -26.90 -13.37
C GLY A 132 -12.25 -26.42 -12.32
N ALA A 133 -13.28 -25.65 -12.66
CA ALA A 133 -14.40 -25.41 -11.74
C ALA A 133 -15.45 -26.55 -11.72
N GLU A 134 -15.43 -27.47 -12.70
CA GLU A 134 -16.35 -28.62 -12.72
C GLU A 134 -15.80 -29.89 -12.02
N ALA A 135 -14.59 -29.84 -11.44
CA ALA A 135 -13.94 -31.00 -10.82
C ALA A 135 -14.02 -31.04 -9.28
N LEU A 136 -14.84 -30.18 -8.64
CA LEU A 136 -14.96 -30.11 -7.17
C LEU A 136 -16.29 -30.63 -6.62
N GLU A 137 -17.31 -30.87 -7.44
CA GLU A 137 -18.52 -31.60 -7.02
C GLU A 137 -18.28 -33.11 -7.09
N GLY A 138 -17.51 -33.64 -6.13
CA GLY A 138 -17.33 -35.09 -6.01
C GLY A 138 -16.11 -35.57 -5.26
N MET A 139 -15.20 -34.68 -4.87
CA MET A 139 -14.00 -35.07 -4.12
C MET A 139 -14.33 -35.34 -2.65
N THR A 140 -14.31 -36.61 -2.27
CA THR A 140 -14.49 -37.03 -0.88
C THR A 140 -13.29 -36.59 -0.01
N PRO A 141 -13.48 -36.37 1.31
CA PRO A 141 -12.44 -35.83 2.20
C PRO A 141 -11.11 -36.61 2.27
N GLN A 142 -11.04 -37.82 1.69
CA GLN A 142 -9.87 -38.70 1.72
C GLN A 142 -8.78 -38.32 0.70
N ASP A 143 -9.11 -37.51 -0.31
CA ASP A 143 -8.14 -37.08 -1.35
C ASP A 143 -7.31 -35.86 -0.94
N ARG A 144 -7.57 -35.26 0.24
CA ARG A 144 -6.74 -34.19 0.81
C ARG A 144 -5.48 -34.73 1.50
N LYS A 145 -4.63 -35.45 0.76
CA LYS A 145 -3.29 -35.82 1.26
C LYS A 145 -2.33 -34.65 1.06
N PHE A 146 -2.16 -33.86 2.12
CA PHE A 146 -1.09 -32.87 2.23
C PHE A 146 0.27 -33.56 2.10
N ASN A 147 1.04 -33.21 1.07
CA ASN A 147 2.45 -33.58 0.96
C ASN A 147 3.28 -32.76 1.97
N VAL A 148 3.23 -33.18 3.24
CA VAL A 148 4.09 -32.62 4.29
C VAL A 148 5.48 -33.26 4.16
N ARG A 149 6.46 -32.52 3.63
CA ARG A 149 7.88 -32.89 3.71
C ARG A 149 8.28 -32.94 5.18
N ARG A 150 8.66 -34.12 5.68
CA ARG A 150 9.26 -34.27 7.00
C ARG A 150 10.71 -33.78 6.94
N TYR A 151 11.07 -32.85 7.81
CA TYR A 151 12.47 -32.51 8.07
C TYR A 151 13.01 -33.39 9.20
N GLY A 152 14.20 -33.95 8.98
CA GLY A 152 14.97 -34.71 9.94
C GLY A 152 15.51 -35.98 9.30
N ALA A 153 16.77 -36.37 9.41
CA ALA A 153 18.04 -35.77 9.80
C ALA A 153 19.09 -36.77 9.26
N ASP A 154 20.31 -36.28 8.97
CA ASP A 154 21.57 -37.03 8.86
C ASP A 154 21.58 -38.46 8.26
N GLU A 155 22.32 -38.66 7.17
CA GLU A 155 23.59 -39.40 7.23
C GLU A 155 24.22 -39.53 5.82
N ASP A 156 25.43 -38.97 5.74
CA ASP A 156 26.63 -39.53 5.12
C ASP A 156 26.49 -40.35 3.81
N LYS A 157 26.83 -39.71 2.68
CA LYS A 157 27.57 -40.38 1.58
C LYS A 157 28.53 -39.40 0.89
N GLY A 158 29.68 -39.21 1.51
CA GLY A 158 30.92 -39.15 0.73
C GLY A 158 31.14 -40.52 0.07
N LYS A 159 31.97 -40.74 -0.95
CA LYS A 159 32.93 -39.93 -1.69
C LYS A 159 33.51 -40.91 -2.72
N LYS A 160 33.62 -40.46 -3.98
CA LYS A 160 34.55 -40.93 -5.03
C LYS A 160 34.42 -42.36 -5.56
N GLU A 161 34.09 -42.46 -6.85
CA GLU A 161 34.74 -43.46 -7.70
C GLU A 161 35.20 -42.80 -9.00
N GLY A 162 36.52 -42.79 -9.18
CA GLY A 162 37.19 -42.17 -10.31
C GLY A 162 38.49 -42.91 -10.62
N ARG A 163 38.52 -43.48 -11.84
CA ARG A 163 39.67 -43.85 -12.69
C ARG A 163 40.68 -44.93 -12.20
N ARG A 164 40.61 -46.07 -12.90
CA ARG A 164 41.55 -46.53 -13.98
C ARG A 164 42.93 -47.11 -13.54
N VAL A 165 43.31 -48.19 -14.24
CA VAL A 165 44.68 -48.62 -14.69
C VAL A 165 45.37 -49.79 -13.92
N PHE A 166 45.42 -50.95 -14.61
CA PHE A 166 46.53 -51.92 -14.82
C PHE A 166 47.07 -52.89 -13.73
N SER A 167 47.07 -54.18 -14.14
CA SER A 167 48.26 -55.03 -14.44
C SER A 167 48.81 -56.05 -13.43
N ARG A 168 48.94 -57.31 -13.94
CA ARG A 168 49.88 -58.42 -13.64
C ARG A 168 49.73 -59.06 -12.25
N ARG A 169 49.87 -60.38 -12.08
CA ARG A 169 50.68 -61.40 -12.76
C ARG A 169 49.92 -62.70 -12.95
#